data_AF-A0A662J9K3-F1
#
_entry.id   AF-A0A662J9K3-F1
#
_cell.length_a   1.000
_cell.length_b   1.000
_cell.length_c   1.000
_cell.angle_alpha   90.00
_cell.angle_beta   90.00
_cell.angle_gamma   90.00
#
_symmetry.space_group_name_H-M   'P 1'
#
loop_
_entity.id
_entity.type
_entity.pdbx_description
1 polymer ?
#
loop_
_entity_poly.entity_id
_entity_poly.type
_entity_poly.pdbx_seq_one_letter_code
_entity_poly.pdbx_strand_id
1 'polypeptide(L)'
;GRGFATRLVKDALEKMRRDGVHVVMISGIRTLYDRAGCAIAGYCYEAVAERDKIKERSFVNVDVELDKGDKVQEYIRIYEGEGVRYIRPLEHFKILLSGSAWHASGIIYERYPYLVKINDSYLAYLVLHIAKNGSGLLVEYAGSRLAILSALSKIMMDHDVGSVRFKIPWWDEEMLVLSRKMGIKVAEMSTAINGTMRLLNVTEFLESIRPYLVERVGERAYELTIEETDNEKYVISYKDEKFVLNNPKELSWLIFGEPEYVNEVYRKFMPTREYRPIRGELADITRRAFPIPSLPYGLYYT
;
A
#
# COMPACT_ATOMS: atom_id res chain seq x y z
N GLY A 1 -23.17 -6.70 23.78
CA GLY A 1 -22.05 -6.13 24.56
C GLY A 1 -22.32 -4.67 24.88
N ARG A 2 -21.67 -4.09 25.90
CA ARG A 2 -21.95 -2.72 26.44
C ARG A 2 -21.47 -1.54 25.55
N GLY A 3 -21.08 -1.78 24.30
CA GLY A 3 -20.71 -0.73 23.34
C GLY A 3 -19.37 -0.02 23.57
N PHE A 4 -18.55 -0.42 24.55
CA PHE A 4 -17.30 0.28 24.87
C PHE A 4 -16.31 0.36 23.71
N ALA A 5 -16.12 -0.71 22.94
CA ALA A 5 -15.23 -0.69 21.77
C ALA A 5 -15.66 0.35 20.73
N THR A 6 -16.96 0.46 20.46
CA THR A 6 -17.50 1.49 19.55
C THR A 6 -17.24 2.89 20.08
N ARG A 7 -17.46 3.12 21.38
CA ARG A 7 -17.21 4.42 22.02
C ARG A 7 -15.74 4.81 21.98
N LEU A 8 -14.83 3.86 22.23
CA LEU A 8 -13.38 4.09 22.16
C LEU A 8 -12.91 4.39 20.74
N VAL A 9 -13.42 3.67 19.73
CA VAL A 9 -13.09 3.96 18.33
C VAL A 9 -13.58 5.34 17.94
N LYS A 10 -14.81 5.71 18.31
CA LYS A 10 -15.35 7.05 18.05
C LYS A 10 -14.52 8.13 18.72
N ASP A 11 -14.21 7.99 20.01
CA ASP A 11 -13.38 8.94 20.76
C ASP A 11 -11.98 9.09 20.16
N ALA A 12 -11.36 7.97 19.73
CA ALA A 12 -10.07 7.99 19.06
C ALA A 12 -10.12 8.75 17.71
N LEU A 13 -11.15 8.50 16.89
CA LEU A 13 -11.35 9.21 15.60
C LEU A 13 -11.61 10.70 15.82
N GLU A 14 -12.40 11.06 16.83
CA GLU A 14 -12.65 12.46 17.19
C GLU A 14 -11.38 13.16 17.68
N LYS A 15 -10.57 12.48 18.51
CA LYS A 15 -9.27 13.00 18.91
C LYS A 15 -8.34 13.18 17.71
N MET A 16 -8.20 12.18 16.85
CA MET A 16 -7.38 12.27 15.64
C MET A 16 -7.82 13.42 14.73
N ARG A 17 -9.13 13.63 14.59
CA ARG A 17 -9.68 14.77 13.85
C ARG A 17 -9.23 16.10 14.46
N ARG A 18 -9.37 16.27 15.78
CA ARG A 18 -8.91 17.47 16.52
C ARG A 18 -7.41 17.71 16.41
N ASP A 19 -6.62 16.63 16.34
CA ASP A 19 -5.17 16.70 16.21
C ASP A 19 -4.71 16.96 14.75
N GLY A 20 -5.63 17.16 13.81
CA GLY A 20 -5.32 17.46 12.41
C GLY A 20 -4.96 16.24 11.56
N VAL A 21 -5.27 15.02 12.00
CA VAL A 21 -5.04 13.81 11.20
C VAL A 21 -5.99 13.77 10.00
N HIS A 22 -5.45 13.62 8.79
CA HIS A 22 -6.26 13.56 7.56
C HIS A 22 -6.72 12.14 7.22
N VAL A 23 -5.81 11.16 7.34
CA VAL A 23 -6.02 9.78 6.91
C VAL A 23 -5.72 8.84 8.08
N VAL A 24 -6.65 7.93 8.33
CA VAL A 24 -6.51 6.85 9.31
C VAL A 24 -6.37 5.53 8.57
N MET A 25 -5.40 4.72 8.98
CA MET A 25 -5.21 3.36 8.50
C MET A 25 -5.34 2.37 9.65
N ILE A 26 -6.09 1.29 9.44
CA ILE A 26 -6.31 0.24 10.44
C ILE A 26 -6.06 -1.12 9.79
N SER A 27 -5.26 -1.97 10.43
CA SER A 27 -5.04 -3.34 9.97
C SER A 27 -6.32 -4.16 10.03
N GLY A 28 -6.69 -4.74 8.88
CA GLY A 28 -7.88 -5.56 8.71
C GLY A 28 -9.21 -4.81 8.78
N ILE A 29 -10.29 -5.56 8.59
CA ILE A 29 -11.67 -5.07 8.68
C ILE A 29 -12.44 -5.92 9.69
N ARG A 30 -13.27 -5.26 10.50
CA ARG A 30 -14.26 -5.88 11.37
C ARG A 30 -15.52 -5.02 11.31
N THR A 31 -16.67 -5.56 11.68
CA THR A 31 -17.92 -4.78 11.77
C THR A 31 -17.78 -3.54 12.65
N LEU A 32 -16.83 -3.53 13.60
CA LEU A 32 -16.48 -2.35 14.38
C LEU A 32 -15.93 -1.21 13.52
N TYR A 33 -14.91 -1.48 12.71
CA TYR A 33 -14.25 -0.48 11.85
C TYR A 33 -15.12 -0.09 10.65
N ASP A 34 -15.85 -1.06 10.11
CA ASP A 34 -16.83 -0.84 9.04
C ASP A 34 -17.91 0.19 9.46
N ARG A 35 -18.53 -0.01 10.64
CA ARG A 35 -19.48 0.97 11.21
C ARG A 35 -18.85 2.30 11.55
N ALA A 36 -17.53 2.32 11.77
CA ALA A 36 -16.76 3.53 11.96
C ALA A 36 -16.26 4.11 10.63
N GLY A 37 -16.88 3.78 9.49
CA GLY A 37 -16.59 4.39 8.19
C GLY A 37 -15.23 4.03 7.59
N CYS A 38 -14.54 3.00 8.11
CA CYS A 38 -13.28 2.53 7.54
C CYS A 38 -13.55 1.61 6.34
N ALA A 39 -13.00 1.95 5.19
CA ALA A 39 -13.18 1.22 3.95
C ALA A 39 -12.00 0.29 3.66
N ILE A 40 -12.26 -0.86 3.04
CA ILE A 40 -11.22 -1.60 2.33
C ILE A 40 -10.94 -0.82 1.03
N ALA A 41 -9.97 0.09 1.09
CA ALA A 41 -9.62 1.00 0.01
C ALA A 41 -8.10 1.01 -0.19
N GLY A 42 -7.66 1.39 -1.39
CA GLY A 42 -6.29 1.15 -1.83
C GLY A 42 -6.09 -0.30 -2.26
N TYR A 43 -5.32 -0.48 -3.33
CA TYR A 43 -5.17 -1.78 -3.96
C TYR A 43 -3.74 -2.08 -4.40
N CYS A 44 -3.47 -3.36 -4.60
CA CYS A 44 -2.19 -3.90 -5.01
C CYS A 44 -2.42 -5.16 -5.85
N TYR A 45 -1.37 -5.70 -6.42
CA TYR A 45 -1.41 -6.98 -7.10
C TYR A 45 -0.59 -8.00 -6.31
N GLU A 46 -1.19 -9.15 -6.05
CA GLU A 46 -0.46 -10.29 -5.48
C GLU A 46 0.48 -10.85 -6.55
N ALA A 47 1.73 -11.05 -6.19
CA ALA A 47 2.77 -11.61 -7.03
C ALA A 47 3.33 -12.87 -6.39
N VAL A 48 3.60 -13.88 -7.21
CA VAL A 48 4.22 -15.14 -6.79
C VAL A 48 5.40 -15.44 -7.70
N ALA A 49 6.60 -15.39 -7.14
CA ALA A 49 7.82 -15.86 -7.77
C ALA A 49 7.98 -17.35 -7.46
N GLU A 50 8.10 -18.17 -8.50
CA GLU A 50 8.41 -19.59 -8.38
C GLU A 50 9.84 -19.81 -8.86
N ARG A 51 10.67 -20.48 -8.05
CA ARG A 51 12.09 -20.64 -8.32
C ARG A 51 12.36 -21.20 -9.71
N ASP A 52 11.61 -22.25 -10.10
CA ASP A 52 11.81 -22.93 -11.37
C ASP A 52 11.48 -22.06 -12.60
N LYS A 53 10.71 -20.99 -12.41
CA LYS A 53 10.35 -20.03 -13.48
C LYS A 53 11.33 -18.87 -13.58
N ILE A 54 11.89 -18.43 -12.45
CA ILE A 54 12.80 -17.28 -12.40
C ILE A 54 14.27 -17.66 -12.52
N LYS A 55 14.62 -18.95 -12.35
CA LYS A 55 16.01 -19.40 -12.20
C LYS A 55 16.97 -19.07 -13.35
N GLU A 56 16.46 -18.85 -14.55
CA GLU A 56 17.29 -18.53 -15.72
C GLU A 56 17.21 -17.04 -16.09
N ARG A 57 16.55 -16.23 -15.26
CA ARG A 57 16.23 -14.84 -15.56
C ARG A 57 16.87 -13.95 -14.51
N SER A 58 17.92 -13.23 -14.93
CA SER A 58 18.42 -12.07 -14.22
C SER A 58 18.49 -10.90 -15.19
N PHE A 59 18.10 -9.72 -14.73
CA PHE A 59 18.22 -8.51 -15.54
C PHE A 59 19.63 -7.93 -15.49
N VAL A 60 20.26 -8.01 -14.31
CA VAL A 60 21.55 -7.41 -13.99
C VAL A 60 22.29 -8.30 -13.01
N ASN A 61 23.62 -8.28 -13.05
CA ASN A 61 24.41 -8.95 -12.02
C ASN A 61 24.33 -8.15 -10.72
N VAL A 62 24.10 -8.84 -9.61
CA VAL A 62 23.94 -8.22 -8.29
C VAL A 62 24.70 -9.00 -7.24
N ASP A 63 25.26 -8.27 -6.28
CA ASP A 63 25.71 -8.85 -5.02
C ASP A 63 24.63 -8.62 -3.95
N VAL A 64 24.38 -9.65 -3.16
CA VAL A 64 23.39 -9.64 -2.10
C VAL A 64 24.09 -9.82 -0.77
N GLU A 65 23.82 -8.92 0.16
CA GLU A 65 24.44 -8.91 1.48
C GLU A 65 23.36 -8.97 2.57
N LEU A 66 23.41 -10.00 3.42
CA LEU A 66 22.57 -10.08 4.61
C LEU A 66 23.09 -9.07 5.65
N ASP A 67 22.28 -8.06 5.99
CA ASP A 67 22.66 -7.02 6.95
C ASP A 67 21.58 -6.86 8.04
N LYS A 68 21.92 -7.24 9.27
CA LYS A 68 21.01 -7.18 10.43
C LYS A 68 21.11 -5.85 11.21
N GLY A 69 21.53 -4.78 10.55
CA GLY A 69 21.52 -3.42 11.13
C GLY A 69 22.86 -2.69 11.15
N ASP A 70 23.96 -3.32 10.74
CA ASP A 70 25.28 -2.69 10.73
C ASP A 70 25.33 -1.54 9.71
N LYS A 71 24.53 -1.63 8.63
CA LYS A 71 24.47 -0.65 7.54
C LYS A 71 23.11 0.03 7.44
N VAL A 72 22.46 0.29 8.58
CA VAL A 72 21.12 0.93 8.65
C VAL A 72 21.00 2.23 7.83
N GLN A 73 22.08 3.00 7.69
CA GLN A 73 22.09 4.23 6.89
C GLN A 73 21.85 3.99 5.39
N GLU A 74 22.29 2.85 4.86
CA GLU A 74 22.02 2.49 3.46
C GLU A 74 20.55 2.19 3.23
N TYR A 75 19.90 1.48 4.17
CA TYR A 75 18.46 1.24 4.13
C TYR A 75 17.68 2.55 4.13
N ILE A 76 18.03 3.49 5.02
CA ILE A 76 17.39 4.80 5.12
C ILE A 76 17.54 5.57 3.80
N ARG A 77 18.78 5.70 3.30
CA ARG A 77 19.06 6.42 2.06
C ARG A 77 18.27 5.86 0.88
N ILE A 78 18.19 4.53 0.76
CA ILE A 78 17.43 3.87 -0.31
C ILE A 78 15.93 4.10 -0.13
N TYR A 79 15.42 3.93 1.09
CA TYR A 79 14.00 4.12 1.41
C TYR A 79 13.53 5.56 1.17
N GLU A 80 14.36 6.55 1.48
CA GLU A 80 14.03 7.97 1.31
C GLU A 80 13.77 8.34 -0.15
N GLY A 81 14.34 7.59 -1.09
CA GLY A 81 14.11 7.72 -2.53
C GLY A 81 12.76 7.18 -3.02
N GLU A 82 12.01 6.46 -2.18
CA GLU A 82 10.66 6.01 -2.53
C GLU A 82 9.68 7.18 -2.57
N GLY A 83 8.92 7.31 -3.66
CA GLY A 83 7.95 8.40 -3.85
C GLY A 83 6.72 8.30 -2.95
N VAL A 84 6.38 7.09 -2.48
CA VAL A 84 5.19 6.83 -1.65
C VAL A 84 5.63 6.01 -0.43
N ARG A 85 5.84 6.70 0.70
CA ARG A 85 6.46 6.12 1.89
C ARG A 85 6.00 6.80 3.18
N TYR A 86 6.21 6.12 4.32
CA TYR A 86 6.07 6.74 5.63
C TYR A 86 7.28 7.64 5.92
N ILE A 87 7.10 8.63 6.82
CA ILE A 87 8.24 9.20 7.53
C ILE A 87 8.63 8.15 8.58
N ARG A 88 9.83 7.59 8.45
CA ARG A 88 10.29 6.48 9.28
C ARG A 88 11.54 6.86 10.06
N PRO A 89 11.46 6.96 11.40
CA PRO A 89 12.64 7.24 12.23
C PRO A 89 13.68 6.11 12.15
N LEU A 90 14.95 6.46 12.40
CA LEU A 90 16.08 5.53 12.48
C LEU A 90 15.78 4.30 13.36
N GLU A 91 15.17 4.52 14.53
CA GLU A 91 14.87 3.44 15.47
C GLU A 91 13.90 2.39 14.90
N HIS A 92 12.99 2.79 14.02
CA HIS A 92 12.09 1.85 13.36
C HIS A 92 12.85 0.96 12.36
N PHE A 93 13.88 1.48 11.69
CA PHE A 93 14.76 0.65 10.86
C PHE A 93 15.59 -0.31 11.71
N LYS A 94 16.13 0.14 12.84
CA LYS A 94 16.85 -0.77 13.75
C LYS A 94 15.97 -1.92 14.24
N ILE A 95 14.70 -1.64 14.55
CA ILE A 95 13.70 -2.68 14.92
C ILE A 95 13.45 -3.63 13.74
N LEU A 96 13.25 -3.10 12.53
CA LEU A 96 13.06 -3.91 11.32
C LEU A 96 14.24 -4.89 11.12
N LEU A 97 15.47 -4.39 11.17
CA LEU A 97 16.69 -5.13 10.82
C LEU A 97 17.15 -6.11 11.91
N SER A 98 16.88 -5.81 13.17
CA SER A 98 17.21 -6.70 14.31
C SER A 98 16.13 -7.75 14.59
N GLY A 99 14.93 -7.60 14.02
CA GLY A 99 13.85 -8.56 14.17
C GLY A 99 14.21 -9.94 13.59
N SER A 100 13.87 -11.01 14.30
CA SER A 100 14.38 -12.36 14.00
C SER A 100 13.32 -13.35 13.52
N ALA A 101 12.08 -13.29 14.04
CA ALA A 101 11.02 -14.22 13.65
C ALA A 101 9.64 -13.57 13.56
N TRP A 102 8.83 -14.03 12.61
CA TRP A 102 7.43 -13.67 12.46
C TRP A 102 6.55 -14.92 12.47
N HIS A 103 5.49 -14.89 13.26
CA HIS A 103 4.55 -16.00 13.40
C HIS A 103 3.24 -15.65 12.70
N ALA A 104 2.88 -16.45 11.69
CA ALA A 104 1.60 -16.29 11.01
C ALA A 104 1.02 -17.64 10.59
N SER A 105 -0.26 -17.83 10.89
CA SER A 105 -1.01 -19.03 10.50
C SER A 105 -0.32 -20.35 10.89
N GLY A 106 0.34 -20.37 12.04
CA GLY A 106 1.08 -21.54 12.55
C GLY A 106 2.43 -21.78 11.88
N ILE A 107 2.87 -20.92 10.96
CA ILE A 107 4.17 -21.00 10.30
C ILE A 107 5.11 -19.99 10.95
N ILE A 108 6.32 -20.44 11.27
CA ILE A 108 7.42 -19.60 11.74
C ILE A 108 8.24 -19.21 10.52
N TYR A 109 8.34 -17.89 10.31
CA TYR A 109 9.23 -17.31 9.32
C TYR A 109 10.42 -16.69 10.03
N GLU A 110 11.61 -16.93 9.51
CA GLU A 110 12.82 -16.20 9.88
C GLU A 110 12.96 -14.98 8.98
N ARG A 111 13.42 -13.86 9.55
CA ARG A 111 13.57 -12.59 8.83
C ARG A 111 14.99 -12.42 8.30
N TYR A 112 15.10 -12.06 7.02
CA TYR A 112 16.33 -11.88 6.27
C TYR A 112 16.32 -10.53 5.54
N PRO A 113 16.87 -9.49 6.17
CA PRO A 113 17.09 -8.20 5.53
C PRO A 113 18.35 -8.24 4.64
N TYR A 114 18.19 -7.91 3.37
CA TYR A 114 19.27 -7.92 2.39
C TYR A 114 19.48 -6.53 1.77
N LEU A 115 20.73 -6.09 1.73
CA LEU A 115 21.19 -5.02 0.87
C LEU A 115 21.61 -5.59 -0.50
N VAL A 116 21.37 -4.84 -1.56
CA VAL A 116 21.65 -5.25 -2.93
C VAL A 116 22.58 -4.24 -3.60
N LYS A 117 23.70 -4.74 -4.12
CA LYS A 117 24.70 -3.95 -4.84
C LYS A 117 24.67 -4.22 -6.33
N ILE A 118 24.98 -3.17 -7.10
CA ILE A 118 25.42 -3.25 -8.49
C ILE A 118 26.69 -2.42 -8.59
N ASN A 119 27.79 -3.00 -9.08
CA ASN A 119 29.09 -2.32 -9.24
C ASN A 119 29.48 -1.51 -7.99
N ASP A 120 29.56 -2.20 -6.83
CA ASP A 120 29.91 -1.65 -5.51
C ASP A 120 28.95 -0.62 -4.88
N SER A 121 27.87 -0.24 -5.57
CA SER A 121 26.88 0.72 -5.05
C SER A 121 25.63 0.01 -4.54
N TYR A 122 25.21 0.30 -3.30
CA TYR A 122 23.92 -0.17 -2.79
C TYR A 122 22.78 0.58 -3.49
N LEU A 123 21.97 -0.12 -4.27
CA LEU A 123 20.89 0.48 -5.06
C LEU A 123 19.50 0.01 -4.63
N ALA A 124 19.42 -1.05 -3.84
CA ALA A 124 18.16 -1.57 -3.33
C ALA A 124 18.36 -2.32 -2.01
N TYR A 125 17.25 -2.55 -1.33
CA TYR A 125 17.17 -3.55 -0.29
C TYR A 125 15.85 -4.32 -0.40
N LEU A 126 15.83 -5.50 0.20
CA LEU A 126 14.63 -6.30 0.33
C LEU A 126 14.65 -7.05 1.67
N VAL A 127 13.47 -7.23 2.28
CA VAL A 127 13.31 -7.99 3.51
C VAL A 127 12.46 -9.21 3.20
N LEU A 128 13.06 -10.38 3.35
CA LEU A 128 12.40 -11.66 3.15
C LEU A 128 12.06 -12.30 4.49
N HIS A 129 10.88 -12.89 4.58
CA HIS A 129 10.49 -13.82 5.62
C HIS A 129 10.49 -15.22 5.02
N ILE A 130 11.36 -16.12 5.48
CA ILE A 130 11.51 -17.47 4.91
C ILE A 130 11.07 -18.49 5.96
N ALA A 131 10.15 -19.37 5.60
CA ALA A 131 9.71 -20.48 6.43
C ALA A 131 10.53 -21.74 6.16
N LYS A 132 10.60 -22.63 7.16
CA LYS A 132 11.32 -23.91 7.07
C LYS A 132 10.84 -24.84 5.94
N ASN A 133 9.61 -24.66 5.47
CA ASN A 133 9.05 -25.43 4.36
C ASN A 133 9.46 -24.90 2.97
N GLY A 134 10.40 -23.94 2.90
CA GLY A 134 10.88 -23.36 1.65
C GLY A 134 9.93 -22.34 1.01
N SER A 135 8.93 -21.85 1.74
CA SER A 135 8.08 -20.73 1.31
C SER A 135 8.58 -19.40 1.87
N GLY A 136 8.55 -18.36 1.06
CA GLY A 136 8.98 -17.01 1.43
C GLY A 136 7.92 -15.95 1.23
N LEU A 137 8.07 -14.84 1.94
CA LEU A 137 7.32 -13.62 1.77
C LEU A 137 8.30 -12.47 1.59
N LEU A 138 8.21 -11.73 0.48
CA LEU A 138 8.89 -10.44 0.36
C LEU A 138 7.99 -9.40 1.02
N VAL A 139 8.39 -9.00 2.22
CA VAL A 139 7.59 -8.15 3.11
C VAL A 139 7.97 -6.69 3.02
N GLU A 140 9.14 -6.34 2.49
CA GLU A 140 9.52 -4.95 2.26
C GLU A 140 10.55 -4.89 1.14
N TYR A 141 10.47 -3.88 0.27
CA TYR A 141 11.51 -3.57 -0.71
C TYR A 141 11.55 -2.07 -0.99
N ALA A 142 12.73 -1.57 -1.36
CA ALA A 142 12.93 -0.21 -1.86
C ALA A 142 14.18 -0.13 -2.75
N GLY A 143 14.23 0.89 -3.60
CA GLY A 143 15.33 1.14 -4.54
C GLY A 143 15.12 0.48 -5.91
N SER A 144 16.19 0.22 -6.66
CA SER A 144 16.08 -0.27 -8.05
C SER A 144 15.27 -1.57 -8.18
N ARG A 145 14.17 -1.53 -8.94
CA ARG A 145 13.27 -2.69 -9.16
C ARG A 145 13.97 -3.81 -9.89
N LEU A 146 14.86 -3.47 -10.84
CA LEU A 146 15.75 -4.41 -11.53
C LEU A 146 16.67 -5.12 -10.53
N ALA A 147 17.30 -4.39 -9.62
CA ALA A 147 18.18 -4.95 -8.60
C ALA A 147 17.42 -5.87 -7.63
N ILE A 148 16.24 -5.44 -7.16
CA ILE A 148 15.37 -6.22 -6.27
C ILE A 148 15.02 -7.56 -6.90
N LEU A 149 14.56 -7.55 -8.15
CA LEU A 149 14.13 -8.76 -8.84
C LEU A 149 15.31 -9.71 -9.11
N SER A 150 16.45 -9.19 -9.59
CA SER A 150 17.68 -9.98 -9.73
C SER A 150 18.14 -10.59 -8.40
N ALA A 151 18.10 -9.81 -7.31
CA ALA A 151 18.45 -10.30 -5.97
C ALA A 151 17.48 -11.37 -5.48
N LEU A 152 16.18 -11.20 -5.70
CA LEU A 152 15.16 -12.17 -5.32
C LEU A 152 15.43 -13.54 -5.98
N SER A 153 15.72 -13.57 -7.27
CA SER A 153 16.07 -14.83 -7.97
C SER A 153 17.32 -15.48 -7.39
N LYS A 154 18.38 -14.69 -7.18
CA LYS A 154 19.63 -15.16 -6.57
C LYS A 154 19.40 -15.75 -5.17
N ILE A 155 18.69 -15.04 -4.29
CA ILE A 155 18.40 -15.49 -2.92
C ILE A 155 17.56 -16.78 -2.94
N MET A 156 16.57 -16.88 -3.84
CA MET A 156 15.75 -18.08 -3.95
C MET A 156 16.56 -19.32 -4.36
N MET A 157 17.62 -19.16 -5.14
CA MET A 157 18.56 -20.25 -5.45
C MET A 157 19.46 -20.56 -4.26
N ASP A 158 20.12 -19.54 -3.70
CA ASP A 158 21.14 -19.68 -2.66
C ASP A 158 20.55 -20.30 -1.38
N HIS A 159 19.26 -20.09 -1.11
CA HIS A 159 18.54 -20.59 0.07
C HIS A 159 17.51 -21.70 -0.21
N ASP A 160 17.50 -22.28 -1.41
CA ASP A 160 16.56 -23.34 -1.80
C ASP A 160 15.07 -22.98 -1.57
N VAL A 161 14.71 -21.70 -1.74
CA VAL A 161 13.33 -21.20 -1.52
C VAL A 161 12.49 -21.48 -2.77
N GLY A 162 11.50 -22.37 -2.65
CA GLY A 162 10.67 -22.80 -3.77
C GLY A 162 9.73 -21.70 -4.30
N SER A 163 9.20 -20.85 -3.42
CA SER A 163 8.31 -19.75 -3.82
C SER A 163 8.39 -18.55 -2.90
N VAL A 164 8.26 -17.34 -3.45
CA VAL A 164 8.14 -16.10 -2.70
C VAL A 164 6.88 -15.36 -3.11
N ARG A 165 6.03 -15.01 -2.15
CA ARG A 165 4.84 -14.16 -2.38
C ARG A 165 5.08 -12.74 -1.91
N PHE A 166 4.50 -11.78 -2.62
CA PHE A 166 4.56 -10.37 -2.25
C PHE A 166 3.45 -9.56 -2.90
N LYS A 167 3.31 -8.32 -2.44
CA LYS A 167 2.36 -7.36 -2.97
C LYS A 167 3.08 -6.28 -3.74
N ILE A 168 2.54 -5.92 -4.89
CA ILE A 168 3.03 -4.80 -5.69
C ILE A 168 1.94 -3.73 -5.68
N PRO A 169 2.17 -2.55 -5.07
CA PRO A 169 1.21 -1.45 -5.14
C PRO A 169 0.86 -1.12 -6.60
N TRP A 170 -0.40 -0.75 -6.85
CA TRP A 170 -0.86 -0.54 -8.23
C TRP A 170 -0.08 0.53 -9.00
N TRP A 171 0.49 1.49 -8.27
CA TRP A 171 1.23 2.61 -8.82
C TRP A 171 2.71 2.27 -9.10
N ASP A 172 3.23 1.13 -8.64
CA ASP A 172 4.59 0.67 -8.97
C ASP A 172 4.57 -0.09 -10.31
N GLU A 173 4.32 0.66 -11.39
CA GLU A 173 4.22 0.11 -12.75
C GLU A 173 5.52 -0.58 -13.20
N GLU A 174 6.67 -0.05 -12.82
CA GLU A 174 7.98 -0.64 -13.13
C GLU A 174 8.08 -2.05 -12.52
N MET A 175 7.78 -2.19 -11.23
CA MET A 175 7.80 -3.49 -10.56
C MET A 175 6.80 -4.47 -11.19
N LEU A 176 5.60 -4.02 -11.55
CA LEU A 176 4.59 -4.85 -12.22
C LEU A 176 5.07 -5.36 -13.58
N VAL A 177 5.64 -4.49 -14.41
CA VAL A 177 6.12 -4.85 -15.76
C VAL A 177 7.33 -5.78 -15.68
N LEU A 178 8.32 -5.43 -14.84
CA LEU A 178 9.52 -6.23 -14.70
C LEU A 178 9.24 -7.59 -14.08
N SER A 179 8.32 -7.68 -13.11
CA SER A 179 7.89 -8.95 -12.52
C SER A 179 7.34 -9.89 -13.59
N ARG A 180 6.41 -9.40 -14.44
CA ARG A 180 5.85 -10.19 -15.55
C ARG A 180 6.93 -10.62 -16.54
N LYS A 181 7.85 -9.72 -16.91
CA LYS A 181 8.99 -10.02 -17.79
C LYS A 181 9.91 -11.11 -17.21
N MET A 182 10.08 -11.11 -15.89
CA MET A 182 10.85 -12.13 -15.17
C MET A 182 10.11 -13.48 -15.04
N GLY A 183 8.87 -13.58 -15.49
CA GLY A 183 8.05 -14.78 -15.36
C GLY A 183 7.42 -14.95 -13.98
N ILE A 184 7.40 -13.90 -13.16
CA ILE A 184 6.66 -13.86 -11.89
C ILE A 184 5.17 -13.78 -12.22
N LYS A 185 4.38 -14.63 -11.56
CA LYS A 185 2.92 -14.63 -11.71
C LYS A 185 2.34 -13.45 -10.92
N VAL A 186 1.88 -12.44 -11.64
CA VAL A 186 1.14 -11.30 -11.07
C VAL A 186 -0.35 -11.54 -11.29
N ALA A 187 -1.16 -11.41 -10.25
CA ALA A 187 -2.61 -11.55 -10.35
C ALA A 187 -3.19 -10.54 -11.36
N GLU A 188 -4.24 -10.95 -12.08
CA GLU A 188 -4.93 -10.07 -13.03
C GLU A 188 -5.81 -9.05 -12.31
N MET A 189 -6.52 -9.51 -11.27
CA MET A 189 -7.36 -8.65 -10.43
C MET A 189 -6.54 -8.09 -9.28
N SER A 190 -6.76 -6.81 -9.00
CA SER A 190 -6.22 -6.15 -7.82
C SER A 190 -6.87 -6.62 -6.52
N THR A 191 -6.10 -6.61 -5.43
CA THR A 191 -6.53 -6.97 -4.08
C THR A 191 -6.29 -5.83 -3.10
N ALA A 192 -6.90 -5.90 -1.92
CA ALA A 192 -6.77 -4.88 -0.89
C ALA A 192 -5.34 -4.74 -0.34
N ILE A 193 -4.97 -3.49 -0.02
CA ILE A 193 -3.69 -3.13 0.57
C ILE A 193 -3.65 -3.38 2.09
N ASN A 194 -3.74 -4.65 2.53
CA ASN A 194 -3.58 -5.15 3.91
C ASN A 194 -4.23 -4.36 5.07
N GLY A 195 -5.26 -3.55 4.81
CA GLY A 195 -5.87 -2.70 5.83
C GLY A 195 -7.14 -2.01 5.35
N THR A 196 -7.60 -1.08 6.17
CA THR A 196 -8.73 -0.21 5.90
C THR A 196 -8.32 1.24 6.09
N MET A 197 -8.98 2.14 5.37
CA MET A 197 -8.70 3.56 5.33
C MET A 197 -9.94 4.38 5.66
N ARG A 198 -9.73 5.54 6.29
CA ARG A 198 -10.77 6.55 6.48
C ARG A 198 -10.17 7.95 6.38
N LEU A 199 -10.82 8.84 5.65
CA LEU A 199 -10.55 10.27 5.68
C LEU A 199 -11.32 10.95 6.83
N LEU A 200 -10.67 11.90 7.51
CA LEU A 200 -11.23 12.63 8.66
C LEU A 200 -11.42 14.12 8.42
N ASN A 201 -10.38 14.81 7.95
CA ASN A 201 -10.32 16.25 7.69
C ASN A 201 -10.17 16.45 6.17
N VAL A 202 -11.29 16.36 5.45
CA VAL A 202 -11.30 16.20 3.97
C VAL A 202 -10.86 17.45 3.24
N THR A 203 -11.33 18.62 3.68
CA THR A 203 -11.00 19.90 3.05
C THR A 203 -9.51 20.17 3.13
N GLU A 204 -8.95 20.05 4.34
CA GLU A 204 -7.52 20.25 4.60
C GLU A 204 -6.67 19.18 3.91
N PHE A 205 -7.18 17.95 3.82
CA PHE A 205 -6.53 16.89 3.04
C PHE A 205 -6.43 17.28 1.56
N LEU A 206 -7.53 17.74 0.93
CA LEU A 206 -7.52 18.16 -0.46
C LEU A 206 -6.60 19.35 -0.72
N GLU A 207 -6.55 20.32 0.20
CA GLU A 207 -5.55 21.40 0.14
C GLU A 207 -4.12 20.85 0.21
N SER A 208 -3.85 19.91 1.11
CA SER A 208 -2.51 19.34 1.29
C SER A 208 -2.01 18.58 0.05
N ILE A 209 -2.92 17.95 -0.71
CA ILE A 209 -2.59 17.23 -1.96
C ILE A 209 -2.83 18.08 -3.22
N ARG A 210 -3.21 19.35 -3.09
CA ARG A 210 -3.56 20.20 -4.24
C ARG A 210 -2.45 20.31 -5.27
N PRO A 211 -1.15 20.44 -4.90
CA PRO A 211 -0.06 20.41 -5.89
C PRO A 211 -0.06 19.13 -6.74
N TYR A 212 -0.26 17.97 -6.12
CA TYR A 212 -0.36 16.69 -6.81
C TYR A 212 -1.59 16.63 -7.74
N LEU A 213 -2.72 17.20 -7.33
CA LEU A 213 -3.91 17.28 -8.19
C LEU A 213 -3.66 18.19 -9.41
N VAL A 214 -2.99 19.32 -9.22
CA VAL A 214 -2.62 20.24 -10.32
C VAL A 214 -1.72 19.54 -11.33
N GLU A 215 -0.76 18.72 -10.90
CA GLU A 215 0.06 17.93 -11.83
C GLU A 215 -0.77 16.98 -12.71
N ARG A 216 -1.88 16.44 -12.17
CA ARG A 216 -2.72 15.46 -12.88
C ARG A 216 -3.80 16.06 -13.77
N VAL A 217 -4.41 17.16 -13.34
CA VAL A 217 -5.58 17.75 -14.01
C VAL A 217 -5.44 19.24 -14.33
N GLY A 218 -4.27 19.85 -14.08
CA GLY A 218 -4.01 21.26 -14.32
C GLY A 218 -4.79 22.17 -13.38
N GLU A 219 -5.07 23.40 -13.83
CA GLU A 219 -5.83 24.40 -13.06
C GLU A 219 -7.24 23.95 -12.70
N ARG A 220 -7.79 22.94 -13.39
CA ARG A 220 -9.08 22.30 -13.06
C ARG A 220 -9.10 21.79 -11.61
N ALA A 221 -7.94 21.48 -11.01
CA ALA A 221 -7.83 21.06 -9.63
C ALA A 221 -8.35 22.11 -8.62
N TYR A 222 -8.28 23.40 -8.95
CA TYR A 222 -8.76 24.47 -8.05
C TYR A 222 -10.28 24.56 -8.00
N GLU A 223 -10.97 24.06 -9.03
CA GLU A 223 -12.44 24.03 -9.11
C GLU A 223 -13.03 22.70 -8.61
N LEU A 224 -12.19 21.71 -8.31
CA LEU A 224 -12.61 20.44 -7.73
C LEU A 224 -12.67 20.56 -6.20
N THR A 225 -13.87 20.44 -5.64
CA THR A 225 -14.09 20.48 -4.19
C THR A 225 -14.77 19.20 -3.70
N ILE A 226 -14.49 18.84 -2.45
CA ILE A 226 -15.23 17.81 -1.70
C ILE A 226 -15.53 18.39 -0.33
N GLU A 227 -16.80 18.56 -0.03
CA GLU A 227 -17.26 19.13 1.23
C GLU A 227 -18.02 18.07 2.04
N GLU A 228 -17.70 17.94 3.33
CA GLU A 228 -18.48 17.14 4.27
C GLU A 228 -19.76 17.90 4.64
N THR A 229 -20.91 17.26 4.48
CA THR A 229 -22.22 17.78 4.92
C THR A 229 -22.65 17.09 6.21
N ASP A 230 -23.78 17.52 6.76
CA ASP A 230 -24.38 16.86 7.92
C ASP A 230 -24.54 15.35 7.71
N ASN A 231 -24.26 14.59 8.78
CA ASN A 231 -24.35 13.12 8.84
C ASN A 231 -23.30 12.34 8.02
N GLU A 232 -22.05 12.83 7.95
CA GLU A 232 -20.91 12.12 7.31
C GLU A 232 -21.14 11.79 5.83
N LYS A 233 -21.89 12.66 5.13
CA LYS A 233 -22.05 12.63 3.67
C LYS A 233 -21.11 13.66 3.04
N TYR A 234 -20.83 13.49 1.75
CA TYR A 234 -19.92 14.40 1.05
C TYR A 234 -20.49 14.79 -0.30
N VAL A 235 -20.25 16.04 -0.69
CA VAL A 235 -20.61 16.55 -2.01
C VAL A 235 -19.33 16.86 -2.76
N ILE A 236 -19.12 16.13 -3.86
CA ILE A 236 -18.06 16.41 -4.82
C ILE A 236 -18.63 17.41 -5.82
N SER A 237 -17.95 18.52 -6.05
CA SER A 237 -18.37 19.53 -7.02
C SER A 237 -17.25 19.85 -7.99
N TYR A 238 -17.63 20.09 -9.25
CA TYR A 238 -16.77 20.67 -10.27
C TYR A 238 -17.64 21.50 -11.21
N LYS A 239 -17.41 22.82 -11.26
CA LYS A 239 -18.32 23.79 -11.89
C LYS A 239 -19.76 23.59 -11.40
N ASP A 240 -20.71 23.40 -12.30
CA ASP A 240 -22.12 23.21 -11.98
C ASP A 240 -22.50 21.74 -11.69
N GLU A 241 -21.58 20.80 -11.90
CA GLU A 241 -21.81 19.38 -11.66
C GLU A 241 -21.55 19.01 -10.20
N LYS A 242 -22.46 18.22 -9.61
CA LYS A 242 -22.37 17.73 -8.22
C LYS A 242 -22.65 16.23 -8.14
N PHE A 243 -21.95 15.56 -7.24
CA PHE A 243 -22.17 14.15 -6.92
C PHE A 243 -22.14 13.91 -5.41
N VAL A 244 -23.09 13.13 -4.90
CA VAL A 244 -23.23 12.86 -3.46
C VAL A 244 -22.66 11.50 -3.09
N LEU A 245 -21.71 11.51 -2.15
CA LEU A 245 -21.22 10.36 -1.43
C LEU A 245 -22.00 10.24 -0.11
N ASN A 246 -22.54 9.05 0.16
CA ASN A 246 -23.49 8.81 1.24
C ASN A 246 -22.82 8.46 2.57
N ASN A 247 -21.52 8.20 2.58
CA ASN A 247 -20.79 7.78 3.77
C ASN A 247 -19.26 7.95 3.58
N PRO A 248 -18.47 7.87 4.67
CA PRO A 248 -17.00 7.98 4.60
C PRO A 248 -16.29 6.90 3.77
N LYS A 249 -16.93 5.74 3.58
CA LYS A 249 -16.31 4.64 2.83
C LYS A 249 -16.29 4.93 1.34
N GLU A 250 -17.37 5.47 0.81
CA GLU A 250 -17.46 5.90 -0.59
C GLU A 250 -16.44 6.98 -0.93
N LEU A 251 -16.21 7.91 0.00
CA LEU A 251 -15.12 8.87 -0.15
C LEU A 251 -13.75 8.17 -0.21
N SER A 252 -13.51 7.22 0.69
CA SER A 252 -12.24 6.49 0.72
C SER A 252 -12.01 5.66 -0.56
N TRP A 253 -13.05 5.02 -1.10
CA TRP A 253 -12.98 4.30 -2.38
C TRP A 253 -12.79 5.21 -3.58
N LEU A 254 -13.35 6.42 -3.57
CA LEU A 254 -13.07 7.41 -4.58
C LEU A 254 -11.59 7.81 -4.55
N ILE A 255 -11.08 8.22 -3.38
CA ILE A 255 -9.74 8.81 -3.23
C ILE A 255 -8.63 7.78 -3.41
N PHE A 256 -8.74 6.60 -2.78
CA PHE A 256 -7.66 5.59 -2.76
C PHE A 256 -7.92 4.41 -3.70
N GLY A 257 -9.11 4.34 -4.28
CA GLY A 257 -9.52 3.25 -5.15
C GLY A 257 -10.09 2.06 -4.40
N GLU A 258 -10.81 1.24 -5.15
CA GLU A 258 -11.45 0.01 -4.70
C GLU A 258 -10.71 -1.18 -5.31
N PRO A 259 -10.34 -2.20 -4.50
CA PRO A 259 -9.79 -3.44 -5.05
C PRO A 259 -10.86 -4.24 -5.79
N GLU A 260 -10.50 -4.79 -6.95
CA GLU A 260 -11.41 -5.61 -7.78
C GLU A 260 -11.78 -6.93 -7.11
N TYR A 261 -10.86 -7.47 -6.28
CA TYR A 261 -11.06 -8.71 -5.55
C TYR A 261 -10.83 -8.52 -4.05
N VAL A 262 -11.78 -9.02 -3.27
CA VAL A 262 -11.64 -9.27 -1.83
C VAL A 262 -12.11 -10.68 -1.51
N ASN A 263 -11.60 -11.26 -0.42
CA ASN A 263 -12.09 -12.54 0.07
C ASN A 263 -13.62 -12.48 0.32
N GLU A 264 -14.33 -13.57 0.04
CA GLU A 264 -15.79 -13.66 0.15
C GLU A 264 -16.33 -13.15 1.49
N VAL A 265 -15.63 -13.43 2.60
CA VAL A 265 -16.04 -12.99 3.94
C VAL A 265 -16.06 -11.46 4.11
N TYR A 266 -15.33 -10.74 3.25
CA TYR A 266 -15.22 -9.29 3.23
C TYR A 266 -16.09 -8.63 2.18
N ARG A 267 -16.71 -9.37 1.24
CA ARG A 267 -17.57 -8.79 0.20
C ARG A 267 -18.70 -7.93 0.75
N LYS A 268 -19.26 -8.30 1.90
CA LYS A 268 -20.30 -7.52 2.60
C LYS A 268 -19.85 -6.11 3.03
N PHE A 269 -18.55 -5.83 3.03
CA PHE A 269 -17.99 -4.53 3.35
C PHE A 269 -17.66 -3.69 2.11
N MET A 270 -17.88 -4.21 0.90
CA MET A 270 -17.60 -3.52 -0.36
C MET A 270 -18.79 -2.63 -0.78
N PRO A 271 -18.63 -1.76 -1.80
CA PRO A 271 -19.73 -0.92 -2.28
C PRO A 271 -20.94 -1.74 -2.72
N THR A 272 -22.13 -1.22 -2.44
CA THR A 272 -23.41 -1.81 -2.86
C THR A 272 -24.10 -0.97 -3.93
N ARG A 273 -23.49 0.14 -4.33
CA ARG A 273 -23.99 1.09 -5.32
C ARG A 273 -22.82 1.75 -6.05
N GLU A 274 -23.15 2.42 -7.16
CA GLU A 274 -22.24 3.36 -7.80
C GLU A 274 -21.91 4.52 -6.86
N TYR A 275 -20.62 4.82 -6.71
CA TYR A 275 -20.09 5.87 -5.85
C TYR A 275 -19.19 6.85 -6.62
N ARG A 276 -19.13 6.74 -7.95
CA ARG A 276 -18.40 7.67 -8.82
C ARG A 276 -19.35 8.32 -9.84
N PRO A 277 -19.09 9.57 -10.23
CA PRO A 277 -19.74 10.15 -11.40
C PRO A 277 -19.32 9.36 -12.67
N ILE A 278 -20.28 8.95 -13.49
CA ILE A 278 -20.03 8.13 -14.70
C ILE A 278 -19.98 8.99 -15.98
N ARG A 279 -20.57 10.19 -15.96
CA ARG A 279 -20.69 11.09 -17.13
C ARG A 279 -20.46 12.54 -16.71
N GLY A 280 -20.18 13.39 -17.70
CA GLY A 280 -19.95 14.81 -17.48
C GLY A 280 -18.48 15.14 -17.19
N GLU A 281 -18.20 16.42 -17.00
CA GLU A 281 -16.85 16.89 -16.70
C GLU A 281 -16.38 16.48 -15.31
N LEU A 282 -17.30 16.31 -14.35
CA LEU A 282 -17.01 15.82 -13.01
C LEU A 282 -16.52 14.36 -13.06
N ALA A 283 -17.08 13.53 -13.95
CA ALA A 283 -16.60 12.17 -14.16
C ALA A 283 -15.18 12.14 -14.77
N ASP A 284 -14.90 12.99 -15.75
CA ASP A 284 -13.57 13.06 -16.36
C ASP A 284 -12.51 13.52 -15.35
N ILE A 285 -12.77 14.60 -14.61
CA ILE A 285 -11.80 15.12 -13.65
C ILE A 285 -11.54 14.15 -12.50
N THR A 286 -12.58 13.56 -11.90
CA THR A 286 -12.42 12.62 -10.78
C THR A 286 -11.67 11.36 -11.19
N ARG A 287 -11.90 10.84 -12.40
CA ARG A 287 -11.15 9.71 -12.97
C ARG A 287 -9.67 10.02 -13.21
N ARG A 288 -9.33 11.27 -13.52
CA ARG A 288 -7.94 11.68 -13.74
C ARG A 288 -7.23 12.05 -12.45
N ALA A 289 -7.94 12.64 -11.49
CA ALA A 289 -7.44 13.03 -10.18
C ALA A 289 -7.22 11.82 -9.26
N PHE A 290 -8.13 10.85 -9.31
CA PHE A 290 -8.19 9.71 -8.40
C PHE A 290 -8.22 8.37 -9.16
N PRO A 291 -7.75 7.26 -8.56
CA PRO A 291 -7.21 7.16 -7.20
C PRO A 291 -5.81 7.78 -7.09
N ILE A 292 -5.44 8.21 -5.88
CA ILE A 292 -4.05 8.57 -5.55
C ILE A 292 -3.29 7.35 -5.01
N PRO A 293 -1.95 7.31 -5.16
CA PRO A 293 -1.13 6.27 -4.56
C PRO A 293 -1.39 6.12 -3.06
N SER A 294 -1.55 4.88 -2.61
CA SER A 294 -1.80 4.56 -1.20
C SER A 294 -0.61 3.84 -0.58
N LEU A 295 -0.39 4.08 0.72
CA LEU A 295 0.70 3.47 1.47
C LEU A 295 0.41 1.99 1.75
N PRO A 296 1.32 1.07 1.41
CA PRO A 296 1.16 -0.32 1.79
C PRO A 296 1.50 -0.53 3.26
N TYR A 297 0.44 -0.58 4.08
CA TYR A 297 0.49 -0.78 5.54
C TYR A 297 1.36 -1.97 5.96
N GLY A 298 1.37 -3.05 5.15
CA GLY A 298 2.13 -4.26 5.43
C GLY A 298 3.55 -4.31 4.85
N LEU A 299 3.90 -3.41 3.91
CA LEU A 299 5.23 -3.42 3.30
C LEU A 299 6.25 -2.56 4.05
N TYR A 300 5.80 -1.58 4.84
CA TYR A 300 6.70 -0.54 5.37
C TYR A 300 6.56 -0.29 6.89
N TYR A 301 5.84 -1.17 7.61
CA TYR A 301 5.53 -0.95 9.04
C TYR A 301 5.79 -2.19 9.94
N THR A 302 6.47 -3.23 9.43
CA THR A 302 6.80 -4.46 10.19
C THR A 302 8.23 -4.52 10.71
#